data_AF-A0A524DZC7-F1
#
_entry.id   AF-A0A524DZC7-F1
#
_cell.length_a   1.000
_cell.length_b   1.000
_cell.length_c   1.000
_cell.angle_alpha   90.00
_cell.angle_beta   90.00
_cell.angle_gamma   90.00
#
_symmetry.space_group_name_H-M   'P 1'
#
loop_
_entity.id
_entity.type
_entity.pdbx_description
1 polymer ?
#
loop_
_entity_poly.entity_id
_entity_poly.type
_entity_poly.pdbx_seq_one_letter_code
_entity_poly.pdbx_strand_id
1 'polypeptide(L)'
;MEFEELVRAEIDHWGWDCVRKILVLNKEKIPLPRMRDALLKLLGLDSVGGTELDPLKLLETRKLGGDSLEEVRAEALKLGEDELRNMLKMKNTFFLDLEAMAEGPYAILVHDVIATRESEIIDLPNKCTVWDLVQTAYGYAIFTTSGTLTHTRGEDFSKMRGAMTKLAANLGKELTIRSSPLQLGPHVRGFDNCPEGTRTILWHLLRMMTYRGKQAVRKSAKYLEMNCDSRILPWLHQFLKQAKYYYTAVKVMRALAKIGSPQSVGCLLPFVSRRGNWGSSALKALGNLPGQHATQAIADAFMANRGYGRHRYVRILNKRPADEVLSIIPTLRREAEGWYMRSLDYLERRMRKKSEVWRGKEALGDGRTTPTAIS
;
A
#
# COMPACT_ATOMS: atom_id res chain seq x y z
N MET A 1 5.45 9.41 22.55
CA MET A 1 6.34 10.08 21.59
C MET A 1 5.92 9.61 20.22
N GLU A 2 5.38 10.51 19.41
CA GLU A 2 5.05 10.20 18.02
C GLU A 2 6.34 9.91 17.24
N PHE A 3 6.28 9.05 16.22
CA PHE A 3 7.46 8.62 15.45
C PHE A 3 8.28 9.81 14.92
N GLU A 4 7.62 10.91 14.54
CA GLU A 4 8.29 12.12 14.06
C GLU A 4 9.05 12.86 15.16
N GLU A 5 8.52 12.95 16.38
CA GLU A 5 9.22 13.57 17.52
C GLU A 5 10.49 12.78 17.85
N LEU A 6 10.42 11.46 17.79
CA LEU A 6 11.58 10.60 17.99
C LEU A 6 12.63 10.84 16.90
N VAL A 7 12.24 10.87 15.62
CA VAL A 7 13.21 11.13 14.54
C VAL A 7 13.82 12.53 14.64
N ARG A 8 13.04 13.55 15.00
CA ARG A 8 13.58 14.90 15.26
C ARG A 8 14.63 14.88 16.36
N ALA A 9 14.32 14.28 17.52
CA ALA A 9 15.26 14.19 18.63
C ALA A 9 16.56 13.45 18.24
N GLU A 10 16.45 12.38 17.43
CA GLU A 10 17.63 11.66 16.92
C GLU A 10 18.43 12.49 15.90
N ILE A 11 17.78 13.29 15.05
CA ILE A 11 18.48 14.20 14.12
C ILE A 11 19.18 15.32 14.91
N ASP A 12 18.50 15.91 15.89
CA ASP A 12 19.08 16.97 16.73
C ASP A 12 20.28 16.45 17.54
N HIS A 13 20.23 15.18 17.97
CA HIS A 13 21.30 14.57 18.76
C HIS A 13 22.48 14.06 17.92
N TRP A 14 22.22 13.39 16.78
CA TRP A 14 23.25 12.69 16.00
C TRP A 14 23.56 13.32 14.64
N GLY A 15 22.74 14.28 14.19
CA GLY A 15 22.75 14.82 12.83
C GLY A 15 22.06 13.91 11.82
N TRP A 16 21.49 14.54 10.78
CA TRP A 16 20.80 13.83 9.68
C TRP A 16 21.65 12.74 9.04
N ASP A 17 22.94 13.01 8.86
CA ASP A 17 23.84 12.10 8.16
C ASP A 17 24.06 10.78 8.90
N CYS A 18 23.99 10.82 10.25
CA CYS A 18 24.02 9.62 11.08
C CYS A 18 22.70 8.84 10.97
N VAL A 19 21.56 9.53 11.13
CA VAL A 19 20.22 8.93 11.00
C VAL A 19 20.04 8.28 9.63
N ARG A 20 20.45 8.96 8.56
CA ARG A 20 20.47 8.43 7.19
C ARG A 20 21.26 7.12 7.08
N LYS A 21 22.48 7.06 7.62
CA LYS A 21 23.29 5.84 7.64
C LYS A 21 22.57 4.71 8.38
N ILE A 22 21.95 5.00 9.53
CA ILE A 22 21.18 4.02 10.30
C ILE A 22 20.01 3.48 9.47
N LEU A 23 19.23 4.36 8.82
CA LEU A 23 18.09 3.96 7.97
C LEU A 23 18.54 3.06 6.81
N VAL A 24 19.63 3.42 6.13
CA VAL A 24 20.20 2.63 5.02
C VAL A 24 20.72 1.28 5.51
N LEU A 25 21.43 1.23 6.64
CA LEU A 25 21.96 -0.01 7.23
C LEU A 25 20.85 -0.97 7.70
N ASN A 26 19.67 -0.46 8.03
CA ASN A 26 18.55 -1.25 8.51
C ASN A 26 17.50 -1.58 7.43
N LYS A 27 17.76 -1.24 6.15
CA LYS A 27 16.80 -1.45 5.05
C LYS A 27 16.32 -2.90 4.87
N GLU A 28 17.14 -3.88 5.24
CA GLU A 28 16.80 -5.30 5.13
C GLU A 28 15.92 -5.80 6.28
N LYS A 29 15.84 -5.07 7.39
CA LYS A 29 15.05 -5.46 8.57
C LYS A 29 13.57 -5.10 8.44
N ILE A 30 13.24 -4.17 7.54
CA ILE A 30 11.88 -3.67 7.31
C ILE A 30 11.47 -4.05 5.87
N PRO A 31 10.26 -4.60 5.65
CA PRO A 31 9.79 -4.84 4.29
C PRO A 31 9.86 -3.56 3.44
N LEU A 32 10.48 -3.63 2.26
CA LEU A 32 10.74 -2.47 1.39
C LEU A 32 9.52 -1.55 1.17
N PRO A 33 8.29 -2.07 0.92
CA PRO A 33 7.13 -1.19 0.74
C PRO A 33 6.80 -0.35 1.98
N ARG A 34 6.94 -0.94 3.17
CA ARG A 34 6.73 -0.23 4.43
C ARG A 34 7.79 0.82 4.66
N MET A 35 9.04 0.48 4.34
CA MET A 35 10.15 1.42 4.42
C MET A 35 9.89 2.62 3.49
N ARG A 36 9.50 2.36 2.23
CA ARG A 36 9.14 3.41 1.27
C ARG A 36 8.09 4.34 1.84
N ASP A 37 6.94 3.82 2.27
CA ASP A 37 5.83 4.65 2.74
C ASP A 37 6.18 5.43 4.01
N ALA A 38 6.92 4.81 4.93
CA ALA A 38 7.41 5.48 6.14
C ALA A 38 8.38 6.61 5.82
N LEU A 39 9.28 6.40 4.85
CA LEU A 39 10.23 7.43 4.41
C LEU A 39 9.53 8.56 3.66
N LEU A 40 8.56 8.26 2.79
CA LEU A 40 7.75 9.29 2.14
C LEU A 40 7.05 10.17 3.19
N LYS A 41 6.42 9.56 4.20
CA LYS A 41 5.82 10.31 5.30
C LYS A 41 6.86 11.14 6.07
N LEU A 42 7.99 10.54 6.43
CA LEU A 42 9.07 11.24 7.13
C LEU A 42 9.53 12.48 6.36
N LEU A 43 9.64 12.37 5.03
CA LEU A 43 10.09 13.43 4.12
C LEU A 43 8.97 14.42 3.74
N GLY A 44 7.73 14.27 4.24
CA GLY A 44 6.61 15.14 3.88
C GLY A 44 6.08 14.93 2.45
N LEU A 45 6.29 13.73 1.90
CA LEU A 45 5.95 13.33 0.53
C LEU A 45 4.80 12.32 0.47
N ASP A 46 4.03 12.20 1.56
CA ASP A 46 2.88 11.30 1.66
C ASP A 46 1.76 11.66 0.66
N SER A 47 1.53 12.95 0.44
CA SER A 47 0.61 13.47 -0.58
C SER A 47 0.94 13.03 -2.03
N VAL A 48 2.16 12.56 -2.27
CA VAL A 48 2.66 12.11 -3.59
C VAL A 48 3.14 10.67 -3.56
N GLY A 49 2.55 9.84 -2.71
CA GLY A 49 2.85 8.41 -2.63
C GLY A 49 2.67 7.64 -3.94
N GLY A 50 1.93 8.20 -4.90
CA GLY A 50 1.75 7.73 -6.27
C GLY A 50 2.95 7.88 -7.21
N THR A 51 3.97 8.63 -6.82
CA THR A 51 5.13 8.93 -7.69
C THR A 51 6.09 7.76 -7.88
N GLU A 52 7.00 7.91 -8.86
CA GLU A 52 8.13 7.00 -9.08
C GLU A 52 9.32 7.27 -8.14
N LEU A 53 9.19 8.26 -7.25
CA LEU A 53 10.24 8.63 -6.33
C LEU A 53 10.56 7.45 -5.40
N ASP A 54 11.84 7.06 -5.39
CA ASP A 54 12.38 6.07 -4.46
C ASP A 54 13.11 6.80 -3.32
N PRO A 55 12.46 7.01 -2.16
CA PRO A 55 13.07 7.73 -1.05
C PRO A 55 14.31 7.01 -0.51
N LEU A 56 14.39 5.68 -0.61
CA LEU A 56 15.58 4.94 -0.16
C LEU A 56 16.78 5.26 -1.05
N LYS A 57 16.58 5.34 -2.37
CA LYS A 57 17.62 5.76 -3.31
C LYS A 57 18.08 7.19 -3.08
N LEU A 58 17.18 8.10 -2.68
CA LEU A 58 17.56 9.47 -2.30
C LEU A 58 18.52 9.48 -1.10
N LEU A 59 18.23 8.67 -0.08
CA LEU A 59 19.10 8.51 1.10
C LEU A 59 20.45 7.88 0.74
N GLU A 60 20.47 6.86 -0.13
CA GLU A 60 21.70 6.18 -0.55
C GLU A 60 22.61 7.11 -1.37
N THR A 61 22.03 7.92 -2.24
CA THR A 61 22.76 8.83 -3.14
C THR A 61 23.16 10.16 -2.51
N ARG A 62 22.85 10.38 -1.22
CA ARG A 62 23.13 11.63 -0.49
C ARG A 62 22.54 12.87 -1.17
N LYS A 63 21.40 12.71 -1.83
CA LYS A 63 20.66 13.82 -2.48
C LYS A 63 19.82 14.66 -1.51
N LEU A 64 19.81 14.28 -0.24
CA LEU A 64 19.08 14.97 0.82
C LEU A 64 20.11 15.40 1.87
N GLY A 65 20.40 16.69 1.92
CA GLY A 65 21.24 17.36 2.90
C GLY A 65 20.42 18.23 3.84
N GLY A 66 21.08 18.76 4.87
CA GLY A 66 20.47 19.61 5.89
C GLY A 66 20.90 19.21 7.30
N ASP A 67 20.89 20.19 8.18
CA ASP A 67 21.23 20.04 9.60
C ASP A 67 19.98 19.76 10.46
N SER A 68 18.78 19.95 9.90
CA SER A 68 17.50 19.69 10.55
C SER A 68 16.55 18.85 9.67
N LEU A 69 15.52 18.25 10.28
CA LEU A 69 14.49 17.52 9.54
C LEU A 69 13.74 18.43 8.56
N GLU A 70 13.53 19.69 8.92
CA GLU A 70 12.85 20.70 8.12
C GLU A 70 13.61 21.03 6.84
N GLU A 71 14.94 21.18 6.91
CA GLU A 71 15.79 21.40 5.74
C GLU A 71 15.78 20.19 4.79
N VAL A 72 15.92 18.99 5.35
CA VAL A 72 15.84 17.73 4.61
C VAL A 72 14.49 17.58 3.91
N ARG A 73 13.39 17.94 4.60
CA ARG A 73 12.04 17.95 4.01
C ARG A 73 11.93 18.98 2.90
N ALA A 74 12.46 20.19 3.07
CA ALA A 74 12.41 21.22 2.03
C ALA A 74 13.11 20.76 0.74
N GLU A 75 14.27 20.10 0.85
CA GLU A 75 14.95 19.53 -0.32
C GLU A 75 14.18 18.36 -0.94
N ALA A 76 13.63 17.47 -0.10
CA ALA A 76 12.81 16.36 -0.55
C ALA A 76 11.56 16.83 -1.30
N LEU A 77 10.91 17.90 -0.82
CA LEU A 77 9.75 18.50 -1.46
C LEU A 77 10.06 19.02 -2.86
N LYS A 78 11.20 19.68 -3.03
CA LYS A 78 11.67 20.17 -4.33
C LYS A 78 11.94 19.01 -5.31
N LEU A 79 12.62 17.95 -4.85
CA LEU A 79 12.85 16.75 -5.66
C LEU A 79 11.54 16.05 -6.04
N GLY A 80 10.56 16.03 -5.12
CA GLY A 80 9.22 15.50 -5.40
C GLY A 80 8.48 16.33 -6.45
N GLU A 81 8.61 17.65 -6.43
CA GLU A 81 8.04 18.54 -7.45
C GLU A 81 8.65 18.27 -8.84
N ASP A 82 9.98 18.14 -8.92
CA ASP A 82 10.69 17.84 -10.16
C ASP A 82 10.23 16.49 -10.74
N GLU A 83 10.08 15.47 -9.90
CA GLU A 83 9.58 14.16 -10.31
C GLU A 83 8.14 14.24 -10.81
N LEU A 84 7.25 14.97 -10.11
CA LEU A 84 5.88 15.18 -10.57
C LEU A 84 5.82 15.87 -11.94
N ARG A 85 6.60 16.94 -12.13
CA ARG A 85 6.67 17.66 -13.41
C ARG A 85 7.18 16.75 -14.54
N ASN A 86 8.15 15.89 -14.26
CA ASN A 86 8.62 14.88 -15.20
C ASN A 86 7.52 13.85 -15.51
N MET A 87 6.81 13.34 -14.51
CA MET A 87 5.68 12.42 -14.68
C MET A 87 4.56 13.04 -15.53
N LEU A 88 4.23 14.32 -15.33
CA LEU A 88 3.26 15.06 -16.13
C LEU A 88 3.69 15.17 -17.59
N LYS A 89 4.95 15.53 -17.85
CA LYS A 89 5.52 15.58 -19.21
C LYS A 89 5.42 14.23 -19.92
N MET A 90 5.65 13.15 -19.19
CA MET A 90 5.53 11.77 -19.69
C MET A 90 4.08 11.26 -19.68
N LYS A 91 3.10 12.03 -19.20
CA LYS A 91 1.72 11.57 -18.99
C LYS A 91 1.60 10.33 -18.08
N ASN A 92 2.59 10.05 -17.23
CA ASN A 92 2.54 8.96 -16.25
C ASN A 92 1.78 9.43 -15.01
N THR A 93 0.45 9.46 -15.06
CA THR A 93 -0.37 9.98 -13.96
C THR A 93 -1.24 8.92 -13.27
N PHE A 94 -1.11 7.64 -13.64
CA PHE A 94 -2.04 6.57 -13.24
C PHE A 94 -2.21 6.38 -11.73
N PHE A 95 -1.13 6.57 -10.96
CA PHE A 95 -1.13 6.37 -9.51
C PHE A 95 -1.20 7.66 -8.70
N LEU A 96 -1.29 8.83 -9.34
CA LEU A 96 -1.39 10.10 -8.63
C LEU A 96 -2.78 10.24 -7.98
N ASP A 97 -2.79 10.47 -6.67
CA ASP A 97 -3.97 10.68 -5.87
C ASP A 97 -4.26 12.19 -5.77
N LEU A 98 -5.29 12.64 -6.48
CA LEU A 98 -5.61 14.06 -6.56
C LEU A 98 -6.13 14.62 -5.23
N GLU A 99 -6.80 13.80 -4.42
CA GLU A 99 -7.33 14.22 -3.12
C GLU A 99 -6.16 14.46 -2.16
N ALA A 100 -5.25 13.48 -2.07
CA ALA A 100 -4.04 13.61 -1.24
C ALA A 100 -3.13 14.77 -1.70
N MET A 101 -3.00 14.98 -3.02
CA MET A 101 -2.24 16.12 -3.55
C MET A 101 -2.88 17.47 -3.25
N ALA A 102 -4.21 17.57 -3.29
CA ALA A 102 -4.94 18.81 -3.02
C ALA A 102 -4.84 19.26 -1.56
N GLU A 103 -4.69 18.32 -0.63
CA GLU A 103 -4.48 18.58 0.80
C GLU A 103 -3.00 18.82 1.16
N GLY A 104 -2.09 18.55 0.22
CA GLY A 104 -0.65 18.55 0.44
C GLY A 104 0.10 19.75 -0.17
N PRO A 105 1.44 19.75 -0.08
CA PRO A 105 2.30 20.80 -0.61
C PRO A 105 2.25 20.96 -2.14
N TYR A 106 1.63 20.02 -2.85
CA TYR A 106 1.55 20.00 -4.32
C TYR A 106 0.17 20.36 -4.86
N ALA A 107 -0.69 20.99 -4.05
CA ALA A 107 -2.06 21.36 -4.43
C ALA A 107 -2.11 22.17 -5.74
N ILE A 108 -1.11 23.03 -5.97
CA ILE A 108 -1.01 23.86 -7.19
C ILE A 108 -0.85 23.01 -8.47
N LEU A 109 -0.31 21.80 -8.39
CA LEU A 109 -0.10 20.91 -9.54
C LEU A 109 -1.32 20.05 -9.86
N VAL A 110 -2.34 20.03 -8.99
CA VAL A 110 -3.56 19.22 -9.21
C VAL A 110 -4.23 19.59 -10.52
N HIS A 111 -4.31 20.89 -10.82
CA HIS A 111 -4.86 21.38 -12.09
C HIS A 111 -4.05 20.87 -13.29
N ASP A 112 -2.73 20.85 -13.22
CA ASP A 112 -1.86 20.34 -14.29
C ASP A 112 -2.01 18.83 -14.49
N VAL A 113 -2.22 18.07 -13.42
CA VAL A 113 -2.54 16.63 -13.50
C VAL A 113 -3.87 16.42 -14.21
N ILE A 114 -4.91 17.17 -13.83
CA ILE A 114 -6.23 17.09 -14.46
C ILE A 114 -6.12 17.44 -15.95
N ALA A 115 -5.53 18.59 -16.29
CA ALA A 115 -5.33 19.02 -17.67
C ALA A 115 -4.55 17.99 -18.50
N THR A 116 -3.53 17.37 -17.90
CA THR A 116 -2.77 16.27 -18.53
C THR A 116 -3.68 15.08 -18.83
N ARG A 117 -4.47 14.62 -17.86
CA ARG A 117 -5.41 13.49 -18.01
C ARG A 117 -6.54 13.79 -19.01
N GLU A 118 -6.99 15.03 -19.08
CA GLU A 118 -7.98 15.47 -20.08
C GLU A 118 -7.38 15.48 -21.48
N SER A 119 -6.14 15.98 -21.62
CA SER A 119 -5.42 15.97 -22.90
C SER A 119 -5.24 14.56 -23.45
N GLU A 120 -4.97 13.56 -22.60
CA GLU A 120 -4.89 12.15 -23.01
C GLU A 120 -6.15 11.68 -23.73
N ILE A 121 -7.34 12.14 -23.29
CA ILE A 121 -8.63 11.77 -23.88
C ILE A 121 -8.90 12.55 -25.16
N ILE A 122 -8.57 13.84 -25.18
CA ILE A 122 -8.76 14.73 -26.34
C ILE A 122 -7.90 14.27 -27.52
N ASP A 123 -6.65 13.86 -27.24
CA ASP A 123 -5.66 13.38 -28.20
C ASP A 123 -6.02 12.03 -28.83
N LEU A 124 -7.00 11.30 -28.26
CA LEU A 124 -7.42 10.02 -28.83
C LEU A 124 -8.04 10.19 -30.23
N PRO A 125 -7.82 9.23 -31.13
CA PRO A 125 -8.52 9.21 -32.41
C PRO A 125 -10.02 9.03 -32.20
N ASN A 126 -10.85 9.71 -33.00
CA ASN A 126 -12.32 9.63 -32.91
C ASN A 126 -12.83 8.18 -32.96
N LYS A 127 -12.14 7.31 -33.72
CA LYS A 127 -12.37 5.86 -33.73
C LYS A 127 -11.27 5.16 -32.93
N CYS A 128 -11.43 5.09 -31.61
CA CYS A 128 -10.48 4.44 -30.71
C CYS A 128 -10.86 2.99 -30.41
N THR A 129 -9.86 2.20 -30.05
CA THR A 129 -10.03 0.86 -29.49
C THR A 129 -10.12 0.94 -27.97
N VAL A 130 -10.61 -0.13 -27.35
CA VAL A 130 -10.52 -0.32 -25.89
C VAL A 130 -9.09 -0.18 -25.37
N TRP A 131 -8.11 -0.62 -26.15
CA TRP A 131 -6.71 -0.57 -25.74
C TRP A 131 -6.18 0.86 -25.67
N ASP A 132 -6.57 1.72 -26.61
CA ASP A 132 -6.18 3.14 -26.61
C ASP A 132 -6.72 3.83 -25.35
N LEU A 133 -7.96 3.51 -24.96
CA LEU A 133 -8.58 4.06 -23.74
C LEU A 133 -7.84 3.65 -22.47
N VAL A 134 -7.50 2.36 -22.35
CA VAL A 134 -6.82 1.81 -21.17
C VAL A 134 -5.45 2.44 -20.95
N GLN A 135 -4.82 2.97 -22.00
CA GLN A 135 -3.53 3.67 -21.90
C GLN A 135 -3.65 5.11 -21.39
N THR A 136 -4.86 5.64 -21.18
CA THR A 136 -5.08 6.94 -20.53
C THR A 136 -5.36 6.74 -19.05
N ALA A 137 -5.04 7.71 -18.19
CA ALA A 137 -5.28 7.55 -16.75
C ALA A 137 -6.76 7.40 -16.40
N TYR A 138 -7.65 8.20 -17.01
CA TYR A 138 -9.09 8.08 -16.78
C TYR A 138 -9.67 6.78 -17.33
N GLY A 139 -9.24 6.36 -18.53
CA GLY A 139 -9.66 5.07 -19.06
C GLY A 139 -9.17 3.92 -18.18
N TYR A 140 -7.91 3.93 -17.75
CA TYR A 140 -7.40 2.91 -16.83
C TYR A 140 -8.24 2.82 -15.53
N ALA A 141 -8.54 3.97 -14.91
CA ALA A 141 -9.37 4.02 -13.71
C ALA A 141 -10.77 3.43 -13.96
N ILE A 142 -11.48 3.88 -15.00
CA ILE A 142 -12.81 3.38 -15.34
C ILE A 142 -12.80 1.87 -15.56
N PHE A 143 -11.82 1.36 -16.30
CA PHE A 143 -11.72 -0.06 -16.63
C PHE A 143 -11.41 -0.93 -15.40
N THR A 144 -10.54 -0.46 -14.53
CA THR A 144 -10.17 -1.20 -13.31
C THR A 144 -11.23 -1.12 -12.22
N THR A 145 -12.16 -0.14 -12.26
CA THR A 145 -13.25 -0.02 -11.28
C THR A 145 -14.59 -0.56 -11.77
N SER A 146 -14.87 -0.54 -13.08
CA SER A 146 -16.23 -0.74 -13.63
C SER A 146 -16.52 -2.15 -14.18
N GLY A 147 -15.59 -3.10 -14.11
CA GLY A 147 -15.87 -4.52 -14.33
C GLY A 147 -15.21 -5.16 -15.55
N THR A 148 -15.69 -6.36 -15.92
CA THR A 148 -14.92 -7.33 -16.72
C THR A 148 -14.82 -7.05 -18.21
N LEU A 149 -13.65 -7.30 -18.81
CA LEU A 149 -13.34 -7.04 -20.23
C LEU A 149 -13.50 -8.24 -21.17
N THR A 150 -13.98 -9.37 -20.64
CA THR A 150 -14.00 -10.63 -21.37
C THR A 150 -15.30 -10.79 -22.16
N HIS A 151 -15.23 -10.36 -23.43
CA HIS A 151 -16.06 -10.72 -24.57
C HIS A 151 -17.48 -10.12 -24.74
N THR A 152 -17.66 -9.55 -25.94
CA THR A 152 -18.88 -9.14 -26.68
C THR A 152 -20.05 -8.57 -25.89
N ARG A 153 -20.25 -7.24 -26.01
CA ARG A 153 -21.51 -6.50 -25.78
C ARG A 153 -22.28 -6.83 -24.49
N GLY A 154 -21.61 -7.36 -23.46
CA GLY A 154 -22.21 -7.58 -22.15
C GLY A 154 -22.58 -6.27 -21.45
N GLU A 155 -23.32 -6.39 -20.34
CA GLU A 155 -23.75 -5.24 -19.54
C GLU A 155 -22.56 -4.41 -19.01
N ASP A 156 -21.51 -5.07 -18.49
CA ASP A 156 -20.27 -4.43 -18.03
C ASP A 156 -19.62 -3.58 -19.13
N PHE A 157 -19.52 -4.14 -20.34
CA PHE A 157 -18.94 -3.44 -21.49
C PHE A 157 -19.76 -2.21 -21.88
N SER A 158 -21.09 -2.31 -21.83
CA SER A 158 -22.00 -1.21 -22.15
C SER A 158 -21.93 -0.10 -21.11
N LYS A 159 -21.86 -0.44 -19.81
CA LYS A 159 -21.66 0.53 -18.71
C LYS A 159 -20.35 1.28 -18.86
N MET A 160 -19.26 0.55 -19.09
CA MET A 160 -17.93 1.12 -19.31
C MET A 160 -17.89 2.03 -20.54
N ARG A 161 -18.46 1.59 -21.67
CA ARG A 161 -18.56 2.41 -22.88
C ARG A 161 -19.36 3.69 -22.62
N GLY A 162 -20.49 3.57 -21.94
CA GLY A 162 -21.31 4.72 -21.54
C GLY A 162 -20.56 5.71 -20.66
N ALA A 163 -19.81 5.22 -19.67
CA ALA A 163 -18.97 6.06 -18.81
C ALA A 163 -17.90 6.80 -19.62
N MET A 164 -17.20 6.12 -20.53
CA MET A 164 -16.18 6.72 -21.38
C MET A 164 -16.75 7.74 -22.37
N THR A 165 -17.88 7.41 -23.03
CA THR A 165 -18.55 8.34 -23.95
C THR A 165 -19.05 9.58 -23.21
N LYS A 166 -19.60 9.42 -22.00
CA LYS A 166 -20.02 10.54 -21.16
C LYS A 166 -18.84 11.42 -20.75
N LEU A 167 -17.73 10.81 -20.32
CA LEU A 167 -16.50 11.53 -19.97
C LEU A 167 -15.99 12.35 -21.16
N ALA A 168 -15.86 11.71 -22.33
CA ALA A 168 -15.36 12.40 -23.52
C ALA A 168 -16.30 13.52 -23.98
N ALA A 169 -17.62 13.31 -23.93
CA ALA A 169 -18.61 14.33 -24.27
C ALA A 169 -18.50 15.55 -23.34
N ASN A 170 -18.27 15.33 -22.04
CA ASN A 170 -18.03 16.43 -21.08
C ASN A 170 -16.76 17.23 -21.41
N LEU A 171 -15.78 16.61 -22.08
CA LEU A 171 -14.56 17.25 -22.56
C LEU A 171 -14.70 17.80 -23.99
N GLY A 172 -15.92 17.85 -24.55
CA GLY A 172 -16.18 18.34 -25.90
C GLY A 172 -15.71 17.40 -27.01
N LYS A 173 -15.46 16.11 -26.70
CA LYS A 173 -14.95 15.11 -27.65
C LYS A 173 -16.00 14.04 -27.94
N GLU A 174 -16.29 13.84 -29.22
CA GLU A 174 -17.08 12.67 -29.66
C GLU A 174 -16.17 11.45 -29.85
N LEU A 175 -16.35 10.42 -29.03
CA LEU A 175 -15.61 9.16 -29.12
C LEU A 175 -16.49 8.01 -29.59
N THR A 176 -16.08 7.40 -30.70
CA THR A 176 -16.61 6.12 -31.18
C THR A 176 -15.68 4.99 -30.76
N ILE A 177 -16.09 4.23 -29.74
CA ILE A 177 -15.33 3.11 -29.19
C ILE A 177 -15.61 1.84 -30.02
N ARG A 178 -14.58 1.30 -30.66
CA ARG A 178 -14.64 0.03 -31.39
C ARG A 178 -14.78 -1.15 -30.42
N SER A 179 -15.67 -2.08 -30.74
CA SER A 179 -15.88 -3.30 -29.97
C SER A 179 -14.78 -4.32 -30.24
N SER A 180 -13.61 -4.11 -29.65
CA SER A 180 -12.51 -5.09 -29.64
C SER A 180 -12.36 -5.65 -28.22
N PRO A 181 -12.40 -6.98 -28.04
CA PRO A 181 -12.16 -7.57 -26.72
C PRO A 181 -10.74 -7.27 -26.27
N LEU A 182 -10.57 -6.85 -25.01
CA LEU A 182 -9.22 -6.69 -24.46
C LEU A 182 -8.68 -8.06 -24.07
N GLN A 183 -7.83 -8.63 -24.93
CA GLN A 183 -7.12 -9.87 -24.62
C GLN A 183 -5.74 -9.55 -24.07
N LEU A 184 -5.62 -9.58 -22.75
CA LEU A 184 -4.34 -9.42 -22.07
C LEU A 184 -3.56 -10.74 -22.15
N GLY A 185 -2.57 -10.76 -23.03
CA GLY A 185 -1.65 -11.87 -23.21
C GLY A 185 -0.79 -12.16 -21.96
N PRO A 186 0.10 -13.16 -22.04
CA PRO A 186 1.04 -13.44 -20.96
C PRO A 186 2.14 -12.37 -20.83
N HIS A 187 2.44 -11.63 -21.90
CA HIS A 187 3.48 -10.61 -21.94
C HIS A 187 2.91 -9.21 -21.68
N VAL A 188 3.68 -8.39 -20.96
CA VAL A 188 3.38 -6.98 -20.70
C VAL A 188 3.44 -6.19 -22.02
N ARG A 189 2.44 -5.35 -22.29
CA ARG A 189 2.38 -4.45 -23.46
C ARG A 189 1.75 -3.11 -23.06
N GLY A 190 2.11 -2.04 -23.77
CA GLY A 190 1.59 -0.68 -23.54
C GLY A 190 2.08 -0.04 -22.25
N PHE A 191 1.53 1.14 -21.92
CA PHE A 191 2.05 2.02 -20.86
C PHE A 191 3.54 2.35 -21.09
N ASP A 192 3.91 2.58 -22.35
CA ASP A 192 5.30 2.82 -22.75
C ASP A 192 5.84 4.16 -22.25
N ASN A 193 4.94 5.01 -21.74
CA ASN A 193 5.25 6.25 -21.06
C ASN A 193 5.62 6.07 -19.58
N CYS A 194 5.55 4.84 -19.06
CA CYS A 194 5.89 4.51 -17.68
C CYS A 194 7.22 3.74 -17.60
N PRO A 195 7.96 3.84 -16.48
CA PRO A 195 9.08 2.94 -16.19
C PRO A 195 8.64 1.47 -16.20
N GLU A 196 9.58 0.56 -16.49
CA GLU A 196 9.29 -0.88 -16.63
C GLU A 196 8.57 -1.49 -15.42
N GLY A 197 8.96 -1.10 -14.21
CA GLY A 197 8.32 -1.55 -12.97
C GLY A 197 6.84 -1.15 -12.91
N THR A 198 6.55 0.13 -13.11
CA THR A 198 5.19 0.70 -13.10
C THR A 198 4.33 0.10 -14.20
N ARG A 199 4.86 0.00 -15.43
CA ARG A 199 4.18 -0.66 -16.55
C ARG A 199 3.78 -2.09 -16.21
N THR A 200 4.67 -2.85 -15.57
CA THR A 200 4.40 -4.24 -15.19
C THR A 200 3.34 -4.34 -14.09
N ILE A 201 3.36 -3.42 -13.12
CA ILE A 201 2.33 -3.31 -12.07
C ILE A 201 0.98 -2.98 -12.70
N LEU A 202 0.89 -1.94 -13.53
CA LEU A 202 -0.33 -1.53 -14.23
C LEU A 202 -0.93 -2.68 -15.04
N TRP A 203 -0.09 -3.44 -15.76
CA TRP A 203 -0.53 -4.62 -16.52
C TRP A 203 -1.14 -5.70 -15.64
N HIS A 204 -0.46 -6.09 -14.56
CA HIS A 204 -0.95 -7.13 -13.67
C HIS A 204 -2.19 -6.71 -12.88
N LEU A 205 -2.29 -5.43 -12.53
CA LEU A 205 -3.44 -4.87 -11.85
C LEU A 205 -4.66 -4.86 -12.78
N LEU A 206 -4.50 -4.36 -14.01
CA LEU A 206 -5.54 -4.40 -15.03
C LEU A 206 -6.03 -5.84 -15.25
N ARG A 207 -5.11 -6.79 -15.42
CA ARG A 207 -5.45 -8.21 -15.62
C ARG A 207 -6.15 -8.82 -14.41
N MET A 208 -5.81 -8.41 -13.20
CA MET A 208 -6.46 -8.91 -12.00
C MET A 208 -7.90 -8.37 -11.88
N MET A 209 -8.11 -7.09 -12.19
CA MET A 209 -9.40 -6.42 -12.02
C MET A 209 -10.41 -6.75 -13.13
N THR A 210 -9.94 -7.01 -14.34
CA THR A 210 -10.81 -7.05 -15.53
C THR A 210 -10.99 -8.44 -16.15
N TYR A 211 -10.13 -9.40 -15.83
CA TYR A 211 -10.10 -10.69 -16.50
C TYR A 211 -10.91 -11.77 -15.76
N ARG A 212 -11.65 -12.62 -16.48
CA ARG A 212 -12.43 -13.74 -15.89
C ARG A 212 -11.63 -15.04 -15.70
N GLY A 213 -10.47 -15.16 -16.33
CA GLY A 213 -9.65 -16.38 -16.25
C GLY A 213 -9.01 -16.59 -14.87
N LYS A 214 -9.52 -17.54 -14.08
CA LYS A 214 -9.06 -17.85 -12.71
C LYS A 214 -7.53 -17.97 -12.58
N GLN A 215 -6.87 -18.67 -13.51
CA GLN A 215 -5.41 -18.87 -13.45
C GLN A 215 -4.63 -17.60 -13.78
N ALA A 216 -5.08 -16.84 -14.77
CA ALA A 216 -4.50 -15.56 -15.18
C ALA A 216 -4.57 -14.51 -14.06
N VAL A 217 -5.74 -14.40 -13.43
CA VAL A 217 -5.97 -13.53 -12.27
C VAL A 217 -5.09 -13.97 -11.10
N ARG A 218 -5.02 -15.27 -10.80
CA ARG A 218 -4.17 -15.81 -9.73
C ARG A 218 -2.69 -15.54 -9.96
N LYS A 219 -2.19 -15.67 -11.20
CA LYS A 219 -0.80 -15.35 -11.56
C LYS A 219 -0.51 -13.87 -11.34
N SER A 220 -1.43 -13.00 -11.74
CA SER A 220 -1.28 -11.55 -11.53
C SER A 220 -1.31 -11.16 -10.05
N ALA A 221 -2.26 -11.70 -9.28
CA ALA A 221 -2.27 -11.50 -7.83
C ALA A 221 -1.01 -12.04 -7.14
N LYS A 222 -0.37 -13.11 -7.68
CA LYS A 222 0.92 -13.60 -7.17
C LYS A 222 2.04 -12.58 -7.45
N TYR A 223 2.06 -11.99 -8.64
CA TYR A 223 3.02 -10.95 -8.98
C TYR A 223 2.87 -9.72 -8.06
N LEU A 224 1.63 -9.26 -7.85
CA LEU A 224 1.35 -8.13 -6.94
C LEU A 224 1.68 -8.48 -5.46
N GLU A 225 1.48 -9.73 -5.03
CA GLU A 225 1.93 -10.24 -3.73
C GLU A 225 3.46 -10.30 -3.58
N MET A 226 4.21 -10.39 -4.68
CA MET A 226 5.67 -10.44 -4.65
C MET A 226 6.27 -9.04 -4.62
N ASN A 227 5.72 -8.10 -5.39
CA ASN A 227 6.22 -6.74 -5.49
C ASN A 227 5.68 -5.83 -4.36
N CYS A 228 4.43 -6.03 -3.95
CA CYS A 228 3.82 -5.30 -2.84
C CYS A 228 3.96 -3.79 -2.90
N ASP A 229 3.87 -3.22 -4.10
CA ASP A 229 3.83 -1.77 -4.27
C ASP A 229 2.64 -1.19 -3.49
N SER A 230 2.84 -0.10 -2.75
CA SER A 230 1.79 0.52 -1.94
C SER A 230 0.81 1.32 -2.78
N ARG A 231 1.20 1.78 -3.98
CA ARG A 231 0.35 2.54 -4.90
C ARG A 231 -0.89 1.77 -5.35
N ILE A 232 -0.83 0.44 -5.35
CA ILE A 232 -1.97 -0.40 -5.77
C ILE A 232 -3.00 -0.64 -4.65
N LEU A 233 -2.83 -0.06 -3.47
CA LEU A 233 -3.67 -0.32 -2.29
C LEU A 233 -5.18 -0.15 -2.56
N PRO A 234 -5.67 0.92 -3.24
CA PRO A 234 -7.10 1.11 -3.47
C PRO A 234 -7.72 -0.05 -4.27
N TRP A 235 -7.02 -0.53 -5.28
CA TRP A 235 -7.47 -1.66 -6.11
C TRP A 235 -7.46 -2.99 -5.36
N LEU A 236 -6.46 -3.22 -4.48
CA LEU A 236 -6.45 -4.41 -3.63
C LEU A 236 -7.64 -4.43 -2.66
N HIS A 237 -7.97 -3.27 -2.09
CA HIS A 237 -9.15 -3.10 -1.24
C HIS A 237 -10.44 -3.34 -2.01
N GLN A 238 -10.58 -2.73 -3.19
CA GLN A 238 -11.73 -2.91 -4.06
C GLN A 238 -11.91 -4.37 -4.48
N PHE A 239 -10.81 -5.06 -4.87
CA PHE A 239 -10.85 -6.46 -5.25
C PHE A 239 -11.42 -7.33 -4.12
N LEU A 240 -11.01 -7.10 -2.87
CA LEU A 240 -11.52 -7.87 -1.73
C LEU A 240 -13.02 -7.67 -1.52
N LYS A 241 -13.56 -6.46 -1.69
CA LYS A 241 -15.01 -6.21 -1.59
C LYS A 241 -15.83 -7.11 -2.52
N GLN A 242 -15.26 -7.51 -3.66
CA GLN A 242 -15.91 -8.31 -4.70
C GLN A 242 -15.34 -9.73 -4.82
N ALA A 243 -14.44 -10.15 -3.92
CA ALA A 243 -13.64 -11.34 -4.11
C ALA A 243 -14.46 -12.64 -4.07
N LYS A 244 -14.60 -13.27 -5.24
CA LYS A 244 -15.22 -14.61 -5.39
C LYS A 244 -14.22 -15.75 -5.24
N TYR A 245 -12.95 -15.54 -5.59
CA TYR A 245 -11.95 -16.60 -5.67
C TYR A 245 -11.02 -16.63 -4.46
N TYR A 246 -11.15 -17.69 -3.65
CA TYR A 246 -10.34 -17.92 -2.44
C TYR A 246 -8.83 -17.75 -2.67
N TYR A 247 -8.26 -18.49 -3.63
CA TYR A 247 -6.81 -18.46 -3.84
C TYR A 247 -6.28 -17.11 -4.29
N THR A 248 -7.08 -16.32 -5.00
CA THR A 248 -6.69 -14.96 -5.40
C THR A 248 -6.80 -14.02 -4.21
N ALA A 249 -7.90 -14.08 -3.47
CA ALA A 249 -8.11 -13.25 -2.28
C ALA A 249 -7.02 -13.46 -1.22
N VAL A 250 -6.57 -14.70 -0.99
CA VAL A 250 -5.45 -14.98 -0.08
C VAL A 250 -4.17 -14.28 -0.51
N LYS A 251 -3.91 -14.17 -1.82
CA LYS A 251 -2.73 -13.46 -2.32
C LYS A 251 -2.85 -11.96 -2.11
N VAL A 252 -4.03 -11.41 -2.36
CA VAL A 252 -4.33 -10.00 -2.08
C VAL A 252 -4.19 -9.70 -0.58
N MET A 253 -4.74 -10.53 0.31
CA MET A 253 -4.58 -10.38 1.76
C MET A 253 -3.11 -10.39 2.18
N ARG A 254 -2.28 -11.25 1.57
CA ARG A 254 -0.83 -11.29 1.83
C ARG A 254 -0.11 -10.08 1.27
N ALA A 255 -0.52 -9.57 0.12
CA ALA A 255 0.00 -8.32 -0.44
C ALA A 255 -0.29 -7.16 0.51
N LEU A 256 -1.54 -7.01 0.96
CA LEU A 256 -1.95 -6.01 1.95
C LEU A 256 -1.14 -6.13 3.25
N ALA A 257 -0.94 -7.37 3.73
CA ALA A 257 -0.13 -7.63 4.90
C ALA A 257 1.32 -7.16 4.72
N LYS A 258 1.92 -7.38 3.55
CA LYS A 258 3.30 -6.96 3.25
C LYS A 258 3.42 -5.45 3.09
N ILE A 259 2.49 -4.82 2.35
CA ILE A 259 2.38 -3.35 2.22
C ILE A 259 2.27 -2.74 3.62
N GLY A 260 1.44 -3.32 4.50
CA GLY A 260 1.38 -2.89 5.89
C GLY A 260 0.61 -1.59 6.12
N SER A 261 -0.27 -1.18 5.21
CA SER A 261 -1.10 0.02 5.43
C SER A 261 -2.18 -0.26 6.50
N PRO A 262 -2.27 0.57 7.56
CA PRO A 262 -3.32 0.46 8.59
C PRO A 262 -4.75 0.54 8.04
N GLN A 263 -4.96 1.24 6.92
CA GLN A 263 -6.26 1.33 6.24
C GLN A 263 -6.77 -0.05 5.78
N SER A 264 -5.88 -1.04 5.64
CA SER A 264 -6.24 -2.41 5.26
C SER A 264 -7.00 -3.17 6.34
N VAL A 265 -7.03 -2.68 7.59
CA VAL A 265 -7.76 -3.35 8.69
C VAL A 265 -9.23 -3.52 8.34
N GLY A 266 -9.91 -2.45 7.92
CA GLY A 266 -11.34 -2.48 7.57
C GLY A 266 -11.66 -3.44 6.42
N CYS A 267 -10.75 -3.58 5.45
CA CYS A 267 -10.92 -4.50 4.33
C CYS A 267 -10.69 -5.97 4.68
N LEU A 268 -9.84 -6.25 5.68
CA LEU A 268 -9.50 -7.63 6.09
C LEU A 268 -10.47 -8.19 7.12
N LEU A 269 -11.02 -7.34 8.00
CA LEU A 269 -11.92 -7.73 9.09
C LEU A 269 -13.12 -8.61 8.65
N PRO A 270 -13.84 -8.30 7.56
CA PRO A 270 -14.97 -9.13 7.09
C PRO A 270 -14.59 -10.57 6.74
N PHE A 271 -13.31 -10.85 6.51
CA PHE A 271 -12.82 -12.18 6.18
C PHE A 271 -12.39 -12.98 7.40
N VAL A 272 -12.05 -12.34 8.51
CA VAL A 272 -11.58 -13.00 9.74
C VAL A 272 -12.64 -13.96 10.31
N SER A 273 -13.91 -13.55 10.23
CA SER A 273 -15.06 -14.35 10.67
C SER A 273 -15.41 -15.49 9.71
N ARG A 274 -14.87 -15.51 8.48
CA ARG A 274 -15.15 -16.57 7.52
C ARG A 274 -14.46 -17.88 7.93
N ARG A 275 -15.20 -18.99 7.80
CA ARG A 275 -14.70 -20.34 8.13
C ARG A 275 -13.52 -20.76 7.25
N GLY A 276 -12.74 -21.71 7.77
CA GLY A 276 -11.66 -22.37 7.05
C GLY A 276 -10.44 -21.47 6.83
N ASN A 277 -9.85 -21.57 5.64
CA ASN A 277 -8.58 -20.91 5.35
C ASN A 277 -8.73 -19.41 5.02
N TRP A 278 -9.95 -18.93 4.73
CA TRP A 278 -10.25 -17.50 4.57
C TRP A 278 -9.94 -16.73 5.84
N GLY A 279 -10.60 -17.07 6.95
CA GLY A 279 -10.38 -16.41 8.24
C GLY A 279 -8.96 -16.58 8.75
N SER A 280 -8.34 -17.75 8.55
CA SER A 280 -6.94 -17.97 8.90
C SER A 280 -5.98 -17.04 8.15
N SER A 281 -6.22 -16.82 6.85
CA SER A 281 -5.35 -15.96 6.03
C SER A 281 -5.56 -14.49 6.33
N ALA A 282 -6.82 -14.06 6.50
CA ALA A 282 -7.15 -12.69 6.87
C ALA A 282 -6.62 -12.31 8.25
N LEU A 283 -6.77 -13.20 9.24
CA LEU A 283 -6.26 -12.96 10.58
C LEU A 283 -4.73 -12.90 10.60
N LYS A 284 -4.04 -13.76 9.83
CA LYS A 284 -2.58 -13.67 9.65
C LYS A 284 -2.18 -12.36 8.99
N ALA A 285 -2.93 -11.90 8.00
CA ALA A 285 -2.68 -10.63 7.32
C ALA A 285 -2.82 -9.44 8.30
N LEU A 286 -3.91 -9.38 9.07
CA LEU A 286 -4.11 -8.40 10.14
C LEU A 286 -2.97 -8.41 11.15
N GLY A 287 -2.54 -9.61 11.58
CA GLY A 287 -1.44 -9.77 12.52
C GLY A 287 -0.13 -9.12 12.09
N ASN A 288 0.08 -9.00 10.78
CA ASN A 288 1.27 -8.39 10.19
C ASN A 288 1.13 -6.88 9.95
N LEU A 289 -0.07 -6.28 10.03
CA LEU A 289 -0.25 -4.83 9.87
C LEU A 289 0.27 -4.08 11.09
N PRO A 290 1.06 -3.00 10.96
CA PRO A 290 1.61 -2.27 12.10
C PRO A 290 0.54 -1.55 12.94
N GLY A 291 0.90 -1.21 14.18
CA GLY A 291 0.19 -0.27 15.03
C GLY A 291 -0.95 -0.85 15.89
N GLN A 292 -1.25 -0.14 16.97
CA GLN A 292 -2.22 -0.53 17.99
C GLN A 292 -3.63 -0.77 17.43
N HIS A 293 -4.04 -0.02 16.41
CA HIS A 293 -5.33 -0.21 15.75
C HIS A 293 -5.51 -1.64 15.20
N ALA A 294 -4.48 -2.22 14.58
CA ALA A 294 -4.53 -3.61 14.12
C ALA A 294 -4.59 -4.61 15.30
N THR A 295 -3.87 -4.33 16.38
CA THR A 295 -3.93 -5.12 17.64
C THR A 295 -5.33 -5.09 18.25
N GLN A 296 -5.97 -3.92 18.32
CA GLN A 296 -7.33 -3.75 18.80
C GLN A 296 -8.34 -4.50 17.92
N ALA A 297 -8.23 -4.38 16.61
CA ALA A 297 -9.08 -5.11 15.67
C ALA A 297 -8.98 -6.65 15.83
N ILE A 298 -7.79 -7.17 16.16
CA ILE A 298 -7.59 -8.59 16.47
C ILE A 298 -8.24 -8.95 17.81
N ALA A 299 -8.17 -8.06 18.81
CA ALA A 299 -8.82 -8.25 20.10
C ALA A 299 -10.35 -8.28 19.96
N ASP A 300 -10.93 -7.34 19.23
CA ASP A 300 -12.36 -7.26 18.98
C ASP A 300 -12.87 -8.51 18.25
N ALA A 301 -12.12 -8.95 17.24
CA ALA A 301 -12.44 -10.17 16.51
C ALA A 301 -12.29 -11.44 17.39
N PHE A 302 -11.37 -11.46 18.37
CA PHE A 302 -11.27 -12.53 19.35
C PHE A 302 -12.51 -12.58 20.25
N MET A 303 -12.96 -11.44 20.76
CA MET A 303 -14.14 -11.34 21.63
C MET A 303 -15.40 -11.78 20.90
N ALA A 304 -15.59 -11.32 19.65
CA ALA A 304 -16.73 -11.69 18.81
C ALA A 304 -16.75 -13.18 18.41
N ASN A 305 -15.61 -13.88 18.45
CA ASN A 305 -15.53 -15.28 18.02
C ASN A 305 -15.75 -16.24 19.19
N ARG A 306 -16.93 -16.86 19.33
CA ARG A 306 -17.22 -17.84 20.41
C ARG A 306 -16.75 -19.28 20.12
N GLY A 307 -16.04 -19.53 19.02
CA GLY A 307 -15.68 -20.89 18.58
C GLY A 307 -14.27 -21.34 18.96
N TYR A 308 -13.95 -22.60 18.61
CA TYR A 308 -12.62 -23.24 18.79
C TYR A 308 -11.44 -22.53 18.09
N GLY A 309 -11.67 -21.43 17.38
CA GLY A 309 -10.67 -20.66 16.64
C GLY A 309 -9.89 -19.62 17.47
N ARG A 310 -10.29 -19.33 18.71
CA ARG A 310 -9.71 -18.27 19.56
C ARG A 310 -8.19 -18.42 19.80
N HIS A 311 -7.67 -19.66 19.85
CA HIS A 311 -6.23 -19.92 20.00
C HIS A 311 -5.38 -19.29 18.88
N ARG A 312 -5.93 -19.11 17.67
CA ARG A 312 -5.22 -18.50 16.54
C ARG A 312 -4.96 -17.01 16.77
N TYR A 313 -5.90 -16.32 17.40
CA TYR A 313 -5.78 -14.91 17.76
C TYR A 313 -4.69 -14.74 18.81
N VAL A 314 -4.70 -15.55 19.88
CA VAL A 314 -3.65 -15.54 20.90
C VAL A 314 -2.27 -15.77 20.29
N ARG A 315 -2.15 -16.72 19.34
CA ARG A 315 -0.88 -16.98 18.63
C ARG A 315 -0.42 -15.77 17.80
N ILE A 316 -1.35 -15.01 17.24
CA ILE A 316 -1.05 -13.82 16.43
C ILE A 316 -0.71 -12.62 17.32
N LEU A 317 -1.47 -12.40 18.39
CA LEU A 317 -1.15 -11.43 19.44
C LEU A 317 0.24 -11.70 20.04
N ASN A 318 0.64 -12.97 20.18
CA ASN A 318 1.98 -13.31 20.66
C ASN A 318 3.16 -12.79 19.79
N LYS A 319 2.87 -12.40 18.53
CA LYS A 319 3.86 -11.85 17.60
C LYS A 319 3.86 -10.32 17.54
N ARG A 320 2.90 -9.67 18.20
CA ARG A 320 2.77 -8.22 18.24
C ARG A 320 3.77 -7.59 19.23
N PRO A 321 4.00 -6.27 19.14
CA PRO A 321 4.72 -5.52 20.17
C PRO A 321 4.12 -5.74 21.57
N ALA A 322 4.99 -5.82 22.57
CA ALA A 322 4.59 -6.26 23.91
C ALA A 322 3.68 -5.25 24.61
N ASP A 323 4.02 -3.97 24.49
CA ASP A 323 3.25 -2.82 24.94
C ASP A 323 1.83 -2.82 24.36
N GLU A 324 1.68 -2.98 23.05
CA GLU A 324 0.37 -3.05 22.40
C GLU A 324 -0.48 -4.19 22.98
N VAL A 325 0.11 -5.38 23.17
CA VAL A 325 -0.61 -6.55 23.68
C VAL A 325 -0.97 -6.38 25.16
N LEU A 326 -0.05 -5.87 25.97
CA LEU A 326 -0.29 -5.63 27.40
C LEU A 326 -1.45 -4.65 27.60
N SER A 327 -1.59 -3.65 26.73
CA SER A 327 -2.69 -2.68 26.79
C SER A 327 -4.08 -3.32 26.60
N ILE A 328 -4.19 -4.41 25.83
CA ILE A 328 -5.48 -5.05 25.52
C ILE A 328 -5.81 -6.28 26.38
N ILE A 329 -4.84 -6.84 27.12
CA ILE A 329 -5.05 -8.03 27.95
C ILE A 329 -6.19 -7.87 28.98
N PRO A 330 -6.32 -6.75 29.72
CA PRO A 330 -7.43 -6.57 30.65
C PRO A 330 -8.80 -6.69 29.97
N THR A 331 -8.93 -6.14 28.76
CA THR A 331 -10.16 -6.25 27.96
C THR A 331 -10.41 -7.69 27.52
N LEU A 332 -9.39 -8.40 27.04
CA LEU A 332 -9.53 -9.81 26.65
C LEU A 332 -9.95 -10.72 27.80
N ARG A 333 -9.48 -10.47 29.03
CA ARG A 333 -9.81 -11.26 30.23
C ARG A 333 -11.30 -11.18 30.59
N ARG A 334 -11.94 -10.03 30.40
CA ARG A 334 -13.38 -9.84 30.71
C ARG A 334 -14.28 -10.79 29.92
N GLU A 335 -13.86 -11.15 28.71
CA GLU A 335 -14.64 -11.94 27.75
C GLU A 335 -14.10 -13.37 27.54
N ALA A 336 -13.07 -13.76 28.29
CA ALA A 336 -12.41 -15.05 28.17
C ALA A 336 -12.83 -16.00 29.29
N GLU A 337 -13.11 -17.25 28.93
CA GLU A 337 -13.49 -18.29 29.88
C GLU A 337 -12.58 -19.53 29.74
N GLY A 338 -12.48 -20.30 30.82
CA GLY A 338 -11.85 -21.63 30.85
C GLY A 338 -10.40 -21.66 30.32
N TRP A 339 -10.14 -22.49 29.31
CA TRP A 339 -8.79 -22.69 28.76
C TRP A 339 -8.16 -21.41 28.17
N TYR A 340 -8.97 -20.45 27.73
CA TYR A 340 -8.46 -19.21 27.16
C TYR A 340 -7.84 -18.29 28.22
N MET A 341 -8.33 -18.31 29.46
CA MET A 341 -7.72 -17.55 30.56
C MET A 341 -6.26 -17.96 30.80
N ARG A 342 -5.99 -19.26 30.85
CA ARG A 342 -4.60 -19.77 30.96
C ARG A 342 -3.71 -19.35 29.80
N SER A 343 -4.28 -19.28 28.59
CA SER A 343 -3.56 -18.81 27.40
C SER A 343 -3.25 -17.31 27.47
N LEU A 344 -4.16 -16.50 28.03
CA LEU A 344 -3.94 -15.08 28.28
C LEU A 344 -2.92 -14.84 29.41
N ASP A 345 -2.96 -15.62 30.49
CA ASP A 345 -1.94 -15.55 31.56
C ASP A 345 -0.54 -15.88 31.02
N TYR A 346 -0.44 -16.89 30.15
CA TYR A 346 0.81 -17.21 29.46
C TYR A 346 1.26 -16.07 28.53
N LEU A 347 0.34 -15.53 27.74
CA LEU A 347 0.62 -14.41 26.83
C LEU A 347 1.12 -13.20 27.61
N GLU A 348 0.46 -12.81 28.70
CA GLU A 348 0.82 -11.68 29.54
C GLU A 348 2.22 -11.83 30.12
N ARG A 349 2.51 -12.96 30.79
CA ARG A 349 3.85 -13.23 31.35
C ARG A 349 4.93 -13.14 30.28
N ARG A 350 4.65 -13.67 29.09
CA ARG A 350 5.59 -13.61 27.96
C ARG A 350 5.79 -12.18 27.46
N MET A 351 4.75 -11.36 27.41
CA MET A 351 4.86 -9.96 26.98
C MET A 351 5.59 -9.09 28.01
N ARG A 352 5.35 -9.29 29.31
CA ARG A 352 6.11 -8.63 30.38
C ARG A 352 7.60 -8.94 30.26
N LYS A 353 7.96 -10.23 30.12
CA LYS A 353 9.34 -10.65 29.89
C LYS A 353 9.97 -10.01 28.63
N LYS A 354 9.23 -9.91 27.52
CA LYS A 354 9.72 -9.22 26.32
C LYS A 354 9.97 -7.72 26.57
N SER A 355 9.06 -7.06 27.29
CA SER A 355 9.17 -5.63 27.62
C SER A 355 10.35 -5.35 28.55
N GLU A 356 10.60 -6.22 29.53
CA GLU A 356 11.75 -6.13 30.45
C GLU A 356 13.08 -6.29 29.71
N VAL A 357 13.19 -7.28 28.81
CA VAL A 357 14.40 -7.47 27.99
C VAL A 357 14.68 -6.26 27.12
N TRP A 358 13.64 -5.61 26.60
CA TRP A 358 13.81 -4.42 25.77
C TRP A 358 14.27 -3.22 26.60
N ARG A 359 13.63 -2.94 27.74
CA ARG A 359 14.04 -1.87 28.68
C ARG A 359 15.44 -2.10 29.27
N GLY A 360 15.81 -3.34 29.54
CA GLY A 360 17.16 -3.69 30.00
C GLY A 360 18.24 -3.41 28.95
N LYS A 361 17.93 -3.55 27.66
CA LYS A 361 18.85 -3.20 26.56
C LYS A 361 19.00 -1.70 26.37
N GLU A 362 17.91 -0.94 26.54
CA GLU A 362 17.96 0.53 26.53
C GLU A 362 18.77 1.06 27.72
N ALA A 363 18.54 0.52 28.92
CA ALA A 363 19.24 0.94 30.14
C ALA A 363 20.74 0.58 30.14
N LEU A 364 21.13 -0.47 29.41
CA LEU A 364 22.52 -0.91 29.31
C LEU A 364 23.31 -0.24 28.19
N GLY A 365 22.71 0.66 27.40
CA GLY A 365 23.40 1.44 26.36
C GLY A 365 24.37 0.58 25.54
N ASP A 366 23.86 -0.48 24.89
CA ASP A 366 24.64 -1.57 24.28
C ASP A 366 25.50 -1.10 23.06
N GLY A 367 26.47 -0.21 23.27
CA GLY A 367 27.87 -0.58 23.45
C GLY A 367 28.57 -1.35 22.33
N ARG A 368 28.00 -1.50 21.13
CA ARG A 368 28.67 -2.18 20.01
C ARG A 368 28.74 -1.32 18.74
N THR A 369 29.95 -0.76 18.60
CA THR A 369 30.71 -0.36 17.41
C THR A 369 30.26 0.91 16.68
N THR A 370 30.78 2.03 17.18
CA THR A 370 31.48 3.00 16.31
C THR A 370 32.44 2.25 15.37
N PRO A 371 32.37 2.41 14.04
CA PRO A 371 33.55 2.24 13.22
C PRO A 371 34.48 3.39 13.60
N THR A 372 35.59 3.06 14.25
CA THR A 372 36.72 3.95 14.41
C THR A 372 37.01 4.59 13.05
N ALA A 373 36.95 5.91 12.99
CA ALA A 373 37.53 6.66 11.91
C ALA A 373 39.00 6.23 11.79
N ILE A 374 39.34 5.57 10.69
CA ILE A 374 40.72 5.52 10.22
C ILE A 374 40.85 6.74 9.32
N SER A 375 41.76 7.61 9.75
CA SER A 375 42.24 8.84 9.11
C SER A 375 42.46 8.73 7.61
#